data_AF-A0A946HMG7-F1
#
_entry.id   AF-A0A946HMG7-F1
#
_cell.length_a   1.000
_cell.length_b   1.000
_cell.length_c   1.000
_cell.angle_alpha   90.00
_cell.angle_beta   90.00
_cell.angle_gamma   90.00
#
_symmetry.space_group_name_H-M   'P 1'
#
loop_
_entity.id
_entity.type
_entity.pdbx_description
1 polymer ?
#
loop_
_entity_poly.entity_id
_entity_poly.type
_entity_poly.pdbx_seq_one_letter_code
_entity_poly.pdbx_strand_id
1 'polypeptide(L)'
;YKVAMRPGKPLMAGRIKDTPIVGLPGNPVSSMVCGHIFLTPMIRHMLGLPAEQTRHALAPLACAIEKNGPREHYMRASFYDGQLTPFDRQDSALLSVLSQANALLVRPPHAPELKAGVEVPYILL
;
A
#
# COMPACT_ATOMS: atom_id res chain seq x y z
N TYR A 1 -14.30 12.95 2.48
CA TYR A 1 -12.89 12.53 2.58
C TYR A 1 -12.56 11.61 1.39
N LYS A 2 -11.67 12.01 0.47
CA LYS A 2 -11.18 11.16 -0.63
C LYS A 2 -9.66 11.20 -0.56
N VAL A 3 -9.02 10.12 -0.15
CA VAL A 3 -7.55 10.04 -0.15
C VAL A 3 -7.07 9.86 -1.60
N ALA A 4 -6.03 10.57 -2.00
CA ALA A 4 -5.45 10.50 -3.34
C ALA A 4 -4.59 9.23 -3.53
N MET A 5 -5.13 8.08 -3.14
CA MET A 5 -4.48 6.77 -3.21
C MET A 5 -5.33 5.76 -3.99
N ARG A 6 -4.68 4.70 -4.46
CA ARG A 6 -5.33 3.49 -4.96
C ARG A 6 -4.54 2.25 -4.51
N PRO A 7 -5.21 1.18 -4.07
CA PRO A 7 -6.63 1.12 -3.66
C PRO A 7 -6.90 2.01 -2.41
N GLY A 8 -8.16 2.22 -2.00
CA GLY A 8 -8.46 2.94 -0.73
C GLY A 8 -9.07 4.36 -0.81
N LYS A 9 -9.91 4.66 -1.81
CA LYS A 9 -10.52 6.00 -1.99
C LYS A 9 -11.36 6.50 -0.78
N PRO A 10 -12.23 5.69 -0.13
CA PRO A 10 -12.97 6.12 1.06
C PRO A 10 -12.26 5.67 2.34
N LEU A 11 -11.65 6.60 3.06
CA LEU A 11 -11.21 6.39 4.44
C LEU A 11 -11.95 7.39 5.33
N MET A 12 -12.50 6.91 6.44
CA MET A 12 -13.09 7.77 7.47
C MET A 12 -12.22 7.69 8.72
N ALA A 13 -11.89 8.82 9.32
CA ALA A 13 -11.25 8.90 10.63
C ALA A 13 -12.04 9.87 11.50
N GLY A 14 -12.18 9.56 12.78
CA GLY A 14 -12.93 10.37 13.74
C GLY A 14 -12.71 9.91 15.17
N ARG A 15 -13.54 10.43 16.08
CA ARG A 15 -13.48 10.10 17.51
C ARG A 15 -14.89 10.10 18.09
N ILE A 16 -15.24 9.09 18.90
CA ILE A 16 -16.42 9.13 19.77
C ILE A 16 -15.92 9.28 21.20
N LYS A 17 -16.24 10.41 21.84
CA LYS A 17 -15.64 10.83 23.13
C LYS A 17 -14.11 10.80 23.02
N ASP A 18 -13.44 9.91 23.75
CA ASP A 18 -11.99 9.71 23.74
C ASP A 18 -11.55 8.50 22.90
N THR A 19 -12.49 7.78 22.29
CA THR A 19 -12.20 6.58 21.50
C THR A 19 -11.97 6.94 20.03
N PRO A 20 -10.76 6.70 19.46
CA PRO A 20 -10.51 6.90 18.04
C PRO A 20 -11.28 5.89 17.20
N ILE A 21 -11.78 6.32 16.04
CA ILE A 21 -12.53 5.50 15.09
C ILE A 21 -11.91 5.64 13.70
N VAL A 22 -11.67 4.49 13.06
CA VAL A 22 -11.26 4.41 11.66
C VAL A 22 -12.26 3.53 10.91
N GLY A 23 -12.89 4.09 9.88
CA GLY A 23 -13.74 3.38 8.95
C GLY A 23 -12.93 2.95 7.73
N LEU A 24 -12.74 1.64 7.56
CA LEU A 24 -12.09 1.06 6.39
C LEU A 24 -13.08 0.91 5.22
N PRO A 25 -12.59 0.94 3.96
CA PRO A 25 -13.41 0.58 2.81
C PRO A 25 -14.01 -0.82 2.95
N GLY A 26 -15.18 -1.08 2.34
CA GLY A 26 -15.78 -2.43 2.34
C GLY A 26 -15.13 -3.43 1.35
N ASN A 27 -14.27 -2.95 0.45
CA ASN A 27 -13.54 -3.81 -0.47
C ASN A 27 -12.30 -4.42 0.23
N PRO A 28 -12.14 -5.75 0.31
CA PRO A 28 -11.09 -6.38 1.14
C PRO A 28 -9.66 -5.96 0.82
N VAL A 29 -9.32 -5.80 -0.46
CA VAL A 29 -7.99 -5.33 -0.89
C VAL A 29 -7.76 -3.91 -0.40
N SER A 30 -8.77 -3.05 -0.54
CA SER A 30 -8.70 -1.67 -0.05
C SER A 30 -8.64 -1.62 1.48
N SER A 31 -9.39 -2.47 2.19
CA SER A 31 -9.35 -2.55 3.66
C SER A 31 -7.97 -2.96 4.17
N MET A 32 -7.36 -3.97 3.55
CA MET A 32 -6.02 -4.45 3.93
C MET A 32 -4.97 -3.36 3.71
N VAL A 33 -4.91 -2.77 2.51
CA VAL A 33 -3.97 -1.68 2.20
C VAL A 33 -4.17 -0.49 3.14
N CYS A 34 -5.41 -0.05 3.37
CA CYS A 34 -5.69 1.01 4.35
C CYS A 34 -5.34 0.60 5.79
N GLY A 35 -5.48 -0.68 6.13
CA GLY A 35 -5.07 -1.24 7.41
C GLY A 35 -3.57 -1.04 7.66
N HIS A 36 -2.73 -1.46 6.71
CA HIS A 36 -1.28 -1.28 6.84
C HIS A 36 -0.86 0.19 6.86
N ILE A 37 -1.48 1.04 6.03
CA ILE A 37 -1.08 2.45 5.89
C ILE A 37 -1.58 3.33 7.04
N PHE A 38 -2.75 3.05 7.61
CA PHE A 38 -3.39 3.92 8.60
C PHE A 38 -3.61 3.25 9.96
N LEU A 39 -4.08 2.00 9.98
CA LEU A 39 -4.44 1.32 11.22
C LEU A 39 -3.21 0.83 11.99
N THR A 40 -2.24 0.22 11.30
CA THR A 40 -0.98 -0.22 11.91
C THR A 40 -0.25 0.93 12.62
N PRO A 41 0.05 2.08 11.97
CA PRO A 41 0.71 3.18 12.66
C PRO A 41 -0.13 3.76 13.80
N MET A 42 -1.47 3.79 13.68
CA MET A 42 -2.35 4.22 14.76
C MET A 42 -2.23 3.32 15.99
N ILE A 43 -2.36 2.00 15.82
CA ILE A 43 -2.27 1.02 16.92
C ILE A 43 -0.90 1.10 17.59
N ARG A 44 0.18 1.18 16.82
CA ARG A 44 1.54 1.32 17.36
C ARG A 44 1.71 2.55 18.23
N HIS A 45 1.21 3.70 17.75
CA HIS A 45 1.23 4.93 18.51
C HIS A 45 0.45 4.80 19.83
N MET A 46 -0.73 4.18 19.80
CA MET A 46 -1.53 3.92 21.00
C MET A 46 -0.85 2.98 21.99
N LEU A 47 -0.04 2.03 21.51
CA LEU A 47 0.76 1.13 22.34
C LEU A 47 2.05 1.77 22.87
N GLY A 48 2.31 3.04 22.57
CA GLY A 48 3.56 3.72 22.94
C GLY A 48 4.79 3.16 22.23
N LEU A 49 4.60 2.39 21.15
CA LEU A 49 5.70 1.90 20.34
C LEU A 49 6.27 3.05 19.50
N PRO A 50 7.57 3.01 19.16
CA PRO A 50 8.14 3.95 18.22
C PRO A 50 7.31 3.94 16.93
N ALA A 51 7.09 5.15 16.39
CA ALA A 51 6.51 5.29 15.07
C ALA A 51 7.29 4.35 14.14
N GLU A 52 6.58 3.42 13.52
CA GLU A 52 7.14 2.76 12.36
C GLU A 52 7.28 3.92 11.38
N GLN A 53 8.52 4.37 11.15
CA GLN A 53 8.84 4.78 9.80
C GLN A 53 8.41 3.56 9.02
N THR A 54 7.28 3.61 8.32
CA THR A 54 6.97 2.65 7.27
C THR A 54 8.19 2.75 6.38
N ARG A 55 9.22 1.95 6.68
CA ARG A 55 10.51 2.05 6.03
C ARG A 55 10.16 1.49 4.69
N HIS A 56 9.91 2.40 3.76
CA HIS A 56 9.83 2.08 2.37
C HIS A 56 11.20 1.47 2.08
N ALA A 57 11.28 0.15 2.20
CA ALA A 57 12.45 -0.57 1.84
C ALA A 57 12.61 -0.36 0.34
N LEU A 58 13.86 -0.38 -0.11
CA LEU A 58 14.16 -0.26 -1.52
C LEU A 58 14.48 -1.66 -2.02
N ALA A 59 13.87 -2.01 -3.14
CA ALA A 59 14.21 -3.23 -3.86
C ALA A 59 14.10 -2.99 -5.36
N PRO A 60 14.97 -3.62 -6.16
CA PRO A 60 14.90 -3.56 -7.62
C PRO A 60 13.62 -4.21 -8.15
N LEU A 61 13.07 -3.59 -9.19
CA LEU A 61 12.00 -4.17 -9.99
C LEU A 61 12.47 -5.41 -10.78
N ALA A 62 11.74 -6.51 -10.71
CA ALA A 62 11.97 -7.68 -11.56
C ALA A 62 11.50 -7.46 -13.02
N CYS A 63 10.53 -6.57 -13.24
CA CYS A 63 9.96 -6.26 -14.55
C CYS A 63 9.70 -4.77 -14.73
N ALA A 64 9.57 -4.33 -15.99
CA ALA A 64 9.19 -2.95 -16.30
C ALA A 64 7.73 -2.67 -15.91
N ILE A 65 7.45 -1.42 -15.53
CA ILE A 65 6.10 -0.95 -15.19
C ILE A 65 5.75 0.35 -15.89
N GLU A 66 4.49 0.50 -16.26
CA GLU A 66 3.98 1.69 -16.93
C GLU A 66 3.95 2.92 -16.00
N LYS A 67 3.79 4.10 -16.61
CA LYS A 67 3.58 5.38 -15.90
C LYS A 67 2.40 5.31 -14.92
N ASN A 68 2.53 5.99 -13.79
CA ASN A 68 1.46 6.06 -12.80
C ASN A 68 0.48 7.20 -13.10
N GLY A 69 -0.77 7.01 -12.68
CA GLY A 69 -1.82 8.02 -12.78
C GLY A 69 -1.74 9.09 -11.68
N PRO A 70 -2.81 9.89 -11.49
CA PRO A 70 -2.83 11.02 -10.56
C PRO A 70 -2.94 10.63 -9.08
N ARG A 71 -2.96 9.32 -8.77
CA ARG A 71 -3.08 8.81 -7.41
C ARG A 71 -1.89 7.96 -7.08
N GLU A 72 -1.42 8.07 -5.85
CA GLU A 72 -0.40 7.18 -5.34
C GLU A 72 -0.91 5.75 -5.41
N HIS A 73 -0.11 4.85 -5.98
CA HIS A 73 -0.52 3.47 -6.19
C HIS A 73 0.26 2.56 -5.24
N TYR A 74 -0.47 1.91 -4.35
CA TYR A 74 0.02 0.78 -3.56
C TYR A 74 -0.26 -0.49 -4.36
N MET A 75 0.64 -0.79 -5.28
CA MET A 75 0.55 -1.95 -6.16
C MET A 75 0.85 -3.20 -5.35
N ARG A 76 -0.03 -4.21 -5.40
CA ARG A 76 0.33 -5.52 -4.82
C ARG A 76 1.49 -6.10 -5.61
N ALA A 77 2.47 -6.63 -4.90
CA ALA A 77 3.66 -7.25 -5.46
C ALA A 77 4.06 -8.48 -4.64
N SER A 78 4.83 -9.37 -5.27
CA SER A 78 5.65 -10.35 -4.57
C SER A 78 7.07 -9.81 -4.41
N PHE A 79 7.62 -9.97 -3.21
CA PHE A 79 9.02 -9.79 -2.90
C PHE A 79 9.65 -11.17 -2.69
N TYR A 80 10.57 -11.54 -3.58
CA TYR A 80 11.27 -12.83 -3.56
C TYR A 80 12.69 -12.63 -4.06
N ASP A 81 13.66 -13.27 -3.41
CA ASP A 81 15.10 -13.15 -3.73
C ASP A 81 15.60 -11.70 -3.90
N GLY A 82 15.10 -10.79 -3.06
CA GLY A 82 15.50 -9.39 -3.08
C GLY A 82 14.89 -8.55 -4.21
N GLN A 83 13.97 -9.10 -5.01
CA GLN A 83 13.34 -8.39 -6.12
C GLN A 83 11.82 -8.23 -5.93
N LEU A 84 11.28 -7.14 -6.46
CA LEU A 84 9.85 -6.87 -6.48
C LEU A 84 9.24 -7.19 -7.83
N THR A 85 8.22 -8.05 -7.83
CA THR A 85 7.39 -8.34 -9.00
C THR A 85 5.95 -7.87 -8.74
N PRO A 86 5.50 -6.73 -9.30
CA PRO A 86 4.11 -6.33 -9.22
C PRO A 86 3.23 -7.31 -9.99
N PHE A 87 2.04 -7.63 -9.46
CA PHE A 87 1.08 -8.45 -10.20
C PHE A 87 0.49 -7.68 -11.38
N ASP A 88 0.32 -8.35 -12.53
CA ASP A 88 -0.26 -7.73 -13.74
C ASP A 88 -1.67 -7.19 -13.48
N ARG A 89 -2.49 -7.96 -12.75
CA ARG A 89 -3.84 -7.55 -12.40
C ARG A 89 -3.84 -6.76 -11.11
N GLN A 90 -4.05 -5.45 -11.27
CA GLN A 90 -4.17 -4.53 -10.15
C GLN A 90 -5.61 -4.34 -9.60
N ASP A 91 -6.57 -5.13 -10.08
CA ASP A 91 -7.99 -5.00 -9.70
C ASP A 91 -8.23 -5.38 -8.23
N SER A 92 -8.87 -4.46 -7.52
CA SER A 92 -9.27 -4.58 -6.12
C SER A 92 -10.31 -5.69 -5.86
N ALA A 93 -10.96 -6.24 -6.88
CA ALA A 93 -11.93 -7.34 -6.71
C ALA A 93 -11.29 -8.74 -6.58
N LEU A 94 -9.97 -8.88 -6.80
CA LEU A 94 -9.29 -10.18 -6.85
C LEU A 94 -8.64 -10.54 -5.51
N LEU A 95 -9.37 -11.28 -4.69
CA LEU A 95 -8.85 -11.83 -3.42
C LEU A 95 -7.66 -12.79 -3.62
N SER A 96 -7.58 -13.48 -4.76
CA SER A 96 -6.47 -14.39 -5.08
C SER A 96 -5.13 -13.67 -5.25
N VAL A 97 -5.15 -12.42 -5.75
CA VAL A 97 -3.95 -11.58 -5.84
C VAL A 97 -3.54 -11.08 -4.46
N LEU A 98 -4.51 -10.83 -3.57
CA LEU A 98 -4.24 -10.44 -2.19
C LEU A 98 -3.52 -11.55 -1.43
N SER A 99 -3.96 -12.80 -1.57
CA SER A 99 -3.36 -13.93 -0.84
C SER A 99 -1.93 -14.27 -1.27
N GLN A 100 -1.52 -13.84 -2.46
CA GLN A 100 -0.17 -14.09 -3.00
C GLN A 100 0.78 -12.91 -2.78
N ALA A 101 0.25 -11.72 -2.46
CA ALA A 101 1.06 -10.54 -2.24
C ALA A 101 1.66 -10.55 -0.83
N ASN A 102 2.97 -10.34 -0.75
CA ASN A 102 3.69 -10.12 0.50
C ASN A 102 4.35 -8.72 0.54
N ALA A 103 4.11 -7.89 -0.47
CA ALA A 103 4.60 -6.52 -0.53
C ALA A 103 3.61 -5.58 -1.24
N LEU A 104 3.68 -4.29 -0.88
CA LEU A 104 3.04 -3.19 -1.57
C LEU A 104 4.10 -2.27 -2.16
N LEU A 105 4.25 -2.29 -3.48
CA LEU A 105 5.10 -1.36 -4.21
C LEU A 105 4.41 0.01 -4.26
N VAL A 106 5.12 1.06 -3.86
CA VAL A 106 4.60 2.43 -3.78
C VAL A 106 4.99 3.22 -5.02
N ARG A 107 4.00 3.66 -5.81
CA ARG A 107 4.20 4.54 -6.97
C ARG A 107 3.68 5.94 -6.67
N PRO A 108 4.56 6.97 -6.68
CA PRO A 108 4.12 8.35 -6.54
C PRO A 108 3.13 8.76 -7.65
N PRO A 109 2.23 9.71 -7.39
CA PRO A 109 1.39 10.30 -8.43
C PRO A 109 2.22 10.78 -9.63
N HIS A 110 1.74 10.55 -10.84
CA HIS A 110 2.38 10.97 -12.10
C HIS A 110 3.80 10.44 -12.33
N ALA A 111 4.24 9.42 -11.58
CA ALA A 111 5.55 8.82 -11.78
C ALA A 111 5.71 8.28 -13.22
N PRO A 112 6.88 8.48 -13.86
CA PRO A 112 7.13 7.96 -15.20
C PRO A 112 7.18 6.43 -15.19
N GLU A 113 7.15 5.81 -16.38
CA GLU A 113 7.44 4.38 -16.53
C GLU A 113 8.83 4.05 -15.97
N LEU A 114 8.98 2.85 -15.42
CA LEU A 114 10.25 2.36 -14.88
C LEU A 114 10.63 1.06 -15.56
N LYS A 115 11.94 0.89 -15.77
CA LYS A 115 12.51 -0.36 -16.31
C LYS A 115 12.79 -1.33 -15.16
N ALA A 116 12.98 -2.61 -15.51
CA ALA A 116 13.51 -3.59 -14.58
C ALA A 116 14.86 -3.14 -14.01
N GLY A 117 15.15 -3.53 -12.77
CA GLY A 117 16.36 -3.16 -12.02
C GLY A 117 16.29 -1.82 -11.30
N VAL A 118 15.29 -0.96 -11.57
CA VAL A 118 15.13 0.30 -10.84
C VAL A 118 14.67 0.01 -9.41
N GLU A 119 15.37 0.58 -8.44
CA GLU A 119 14.97 0.51 -7.04
C GLU A 119 13.73 1.35 -6.78
N VAL A 120 12.74 0.73 -6.14
CA VAL A 120 11.47 1.36 -5.83
C VAL A 120 11.10 1.16 -4.36
N PRO A 121 10.42 2.14 -3.75
CA PRO A 121 9.92 2.01 -2.39
C PRO A 121 8.82 0.95 -2.30
N TYR A 122 8.89 0.11 -1.28
CA TYR A 122 7.83 -0.84 -0.97
C TYR A 122 7.59 -1.00 0.54
N ILE A 123 6.40 -1.47 0.89
CA ILE A 123 6.01 -1.88 2.23
C ILE A 123 5.95 -3.40 2.24
N LEU A 124 6.67 -4.06 3.15
CA LEU A 124 6.51 -5.50 3.37
C LEU A 124 5.22 -5.73 4.17
N LEU A 125 4.42 -6.73 3.76
CA LEU A 125 3.14 -7.08 4.37
C LEU A 125 3.29 -8.08 5.51
#